data_AF-A0A150F278-F1
#
_entry.id   AF-A0A150F278-F1
#
_cell.length_a   1.000
_cell.length_b   1.000
_cell.length_c   1.000
_cell.angle_alpha   90.00
_cell.angle_beta   90.00
_cell.angle_gamma   90.00
#
_symmetry.space_group_name_H-M   'P 1'
#
loop_
_entity.id
_entity.type
_entity.pdbx_description
1 polymer ?
#
loop_
_entity_poly.entity_id
_entity_poly.type
_entity_poly.pdbx_seq_one_letter_code
_entity_poly.pdbx_strand_id
1 'polypeptide(L)' 'MKEPTLAECMKKADLILNRQATREEVADWASECVAAADPVVEDEKVWEMLVYLCGFDLKAAPDSYLHTTEELRDWIQEHI' A
#
# COMPACT_ATOMS: atom_id res chain seq x y z
N MET A 1 10.61 -11.94 6.80
CA MET A 1 10.17 -10.56 7.09
C MET A 1 9.36 -10.59 8.38
N LYS A 2 9.33 -9.52 9.18
CA LYS A 2 8.38 -9.44 10.30
C LYS A 2 6.98 -9.19 9.73
N GLU A 3 5.93 -9.69 10.38
CA GLU A 3 4.54 -9.38 10.03
C GLU A 3 4.33 -7.85 9.99
N PRO A 4 3.90 -7.30 8.84
CA PRO A 4 3.53 -5.90 8.72
C PRO A 4 2.36 -5.55 9.64
N THR A 5 2.36 -4.34 10.16
CA THR A 5 1.26 -3.79 10.97
C THR A 5 0.46 -2.76 10.18
N LEU A 6 -0.78 -2.49 10.60
CA LEU A 6 -1.59 -1.43 10.00
C LEU A 6 -0.88 -0.07 10.10
N ALA A 7 -0.19 0.18 11.21
CA ALA A 7 0.60 1.40 11.41
C ALA A 7 1.75 1.53 10.40
N GLU A 8 2.42 0.43 10.04
CA GLU A 8 3.45 0.44 9.01
C GLU A 8 2.86 0.70 7.62
N CYS A 9 1.71 0.10 7.32
CA CYS A 9 0.99 0.34 6.05
C CYS A 9 0.54 1.80 5.94
N MET A 10 -0.03 2.37 7.01
CA MET A 10 -0.41 3.80 7.07
C MET A 10 0.81 4.71 6.89
N LYS A 11 1.93 4.40 7.53
CA LYS A 11 3.18 5.14 7.34
C LYS A 11 3.65 5.10 5.89
N LYS A 12 3.55 3.95 5.22
CA LYS A 12 3.92 3.81 3.80
C LYS A 12 3.01 4.65 2.90
N ALA A 13 1.72 4.65 3.16
CA ALA A 13 0.76 5.49 2.44
C ALA A 13 1.04 6.99 2.66
N ASP A 14 1.34 7.41 3.90
CA ASP A 14 1.73 8.79 4.21
C ASP A 14 3.00 9.24 3.47
N LEU A 15 3.98 8.35 3.29
CA LEU A 15 5.19 8.68 2.53
C LEU A 15 4.85 9.01 1.06
N ILE A 16 3.91 8.29 0.45
CA ILE A 16 3.40 8.59 -0.90
C ILE A 16 2.73 9.97 -0.91
N LEU A 17 1.78 10.20 0.02
CA LEU A 17 1.01 11.44 0.08
C LEU A 17 1.90 12.68 0.29
N ASN A 18 2.99 12.52 1.02
CA ASN A 18 3.98 13.58 1.25
C ASN A 18 5.11 13.62 0.21
N ARG A 19 5.02 12.81 -0.86
CA ARG A 19 6.03 12.70 -1.95
C ARG A 19 7.44 12.35 -1.42
N GLN A 20 7.50 11.61 -0.32
CA GLN A 20 8.73 11.13 0.31
C GLN A 20 9.12 9.71 -0.15
N ALA A 21 8.18 8.99 -0.74
CA ALA A 21 8.41 7.73 -1.44
C ALA A 21 7.62 7.73 -2.74
N THR A 22 8.07 6.96 -3.74
CA THR A 22 7.31 6.74 -4.97
C THR A 22 6.24 5.67 -4.77
N ARG A 23 5.33 5.57 -5.74
CA ARG A 23 4.28 4.53 -5.75
C ARG A 23 4.91 3.15 -5.89
N GLU A 24 5.89 3.06 -6.80
CA GLU A 24 6.66 1.85 -7.12
C GLU A 24 7.41 1.33 -5.88
N GLU A 25 8.12 2.21 -5.15
CA GLU A 25 8.85 1.81 -3.94
C GLU A 25 7.95 1.20 -2.86
N VAL A 26 6.73 1.71 -2.72
CA VAL A 26 5.77 1.19 -1.75
C VAL A 26 5.06 -0.05 -2.27
N ALA A 27 4.72 -0.10 -3.56
CA ALA A 27 4.11 -1.26 -4.20
C ALA A 27 5.05 -2.47 -4.20
N ASP A 28 6.35 -2.27 -4.46
CA ASP A 28 7.37 -3.32 -4.37
C ASP A 28 7.43 -3.89 -2.94
N TRP A 29 7.51 -3.02 -1.93
CA TRP A 29 7.48 -3.44 -0.53
C TRP A 29 6.22 -4.23 -0.16
N ALA A 30 5.05 -3.75 -0.58
CA ALA A 30 3.79 -4.42 -0.31
C ALA A 30 3.70 -5.78 -1.04
N SER A 31 4.22 -5.85 -2.26
CA SER A 31 4.31 -7.09 -3.05
C SER A 31 5.19 -8.13 -2.37
N GLU A 32 6.33 -7.74 -1.79
CA GLU A 32 7.17 -8.66 -1.01
C GLU A 32 6.45 -9.21 0.24
N CYS A 33 5.58 -8.41 0.86
CA CYS A 33 4.79 -8.84 2.01
C CYS A 33 3.71 -9.84 1.60
N VAL A 34 2.99 -9.57 0.50
CA VAL A 34 1.89 -10.40 -0.02
C VAL A 34 2.40 -11.69 -0.66
N ALA A 35 3.54 -11.65 -1.35
CA ALA A 35 4.13 -12.79 -2.04
C ALA A 35 4.99 -13.70 -1.14
N ALA A 36 5.04 -13.44 0.17
CA ALA A 36 5.74 -14.30 1.12
C ALA A 36 5.15 -15.72 1.07
N ALA A 37 6.02 -16.75 1.09
CA ALA A 37 5.61 -18.15 0.98
C ALA A 37 4.68 -18.61 2.12
N ASP A 38 4.74 -17.92 3.26
CA ASP A 38 3.83 -18.03 4.39
C ASP A 38 3.51 -16.59 4.85
N PRO A 39 2.46 -15.96 4.29
CA PRO A 39 2.12 -14.59 4.65
C PRO A 39 1.60 -14.59 6.09
N VAL A 40 2.38 -14.03 7.00
CA VAL A 40 2.10 -14.01 8.45
C VAL A 40 0.98 -13.02 8.81
N VAL A 41 0.37 -12.36 7.83
CA VAL A 41 -0.63 -11.30 8.06
C VAL A 41 -1.99 -11.95 8.36
N GLU A 42 -2.33 -12.05 9.64
CA GLU A 42 -3.62 -12.57 10.09
C GLU A 42 -4.71 -11.48 10.16
N ASP A 43 -4.30 -10.22 10.30
CA ASP A 43 -5.21 -9.08 10.36
C ASP A 43 -5.73 -8.75 8.94
N GLU A 44 -7.04 -8.96 8.74
CA GLU A 44 -7.73 -8.72 7.48
C GLU A 44 -7.55 -7.28 6.97
N LYS A 45 -7.53 -6.28 7.85
CA LYS A 45 -7.34 -4.88 7.44
C LYS A 45 -5.93 -4.62 6.95
N VAL A 46 -4.94 -5.23 7.60
CA VAL A 46 -3.55 -5.16 7.16
C VAL A 46 -3.42 -5.81 5.79
N TRP A 47 -4.05 -6.97 5.61
CA TRP A 47 -4.05 -7.67 4.34
C TRP A 47 -4.67 -6.85 3.21
N GLU A 48 -5.87 -6.29 3.43
CA GLU A 48 -6.54 -5.41 2.46
C GLU A 48 -5.67 -4.20 2.09
N MET A 49 -5.03 -3.56 3.08
CA MET A 49 -4.15 -2.43 2.83
C MET A 49 -2.91 -2.82 2.02
N LEU A 50 -2.31 -3.97 2.33
CA LEU A 50 -1.15 -4.47 1.60
C LEU A 50 -1.51 -4.80 0.14
N VAL A 51 -2.65 -5.44 -0.11
CA VAL A 51 -3.13 -5.72 -1.47
C VAL A 51 -3.40 -4.42 -2.23
N TYR A 52 -4.01 -3.42 -1.58
CA TYR A 52 -4.24 -2.12 -2.19
C TYR A 52 -2.92 -1.40 -2.54
N LEU A 53 -1.97 -1.35 -1.60
CA LEU A 53 -0.66 -0.74 -1.81
C LEU A 53 0.16 -1.47 -2.87
N CYS A 54 0.06 -2.80 -2.93
CA CYS A 54 0.69 -3.64 -3.97
C CYS A 54 0.21 -3.28 -5.38
N GLY A 55 -1.05 -2.87 -5.55
CA GLY A 55 -1.60 -2.42 -6.83
C GLY A 55 -1.48 -0.92 -7.10
N PHE A 56 -0.87 -0.13 -6.21
CA PHE A 56 -0.96 1.33 -6.26
C PHE A 56 -0.08 1.98 -7.34
N ASP A 57 0.89 1.24 -7.86
CA ASP A 57 1.74 1.63 -8.99
C ASP A 57 1.15 1.23 -10.35
N LEU A 58 0.04 0.49 -10.38
CA LEU A 58 -0.60 0.06 -11.62
C LEU A 58 -1.09 1.27 -12.43
N LYS A 59 -0.69 1.30 -13.70
CA LYS A 59 -1.09 2.35 -14.64
C LYS A 59 -2.39 2.01 -15.35
N ALA A 60 -3.33 2.96 -15.38
CA ALA A 60 -4.51 2.90 -16.24
C ALA A 60 -4.22 3.40 -17.67
N ALA A 61 -3.25 4.29 -17.82
CA ALA A 61 -2.76 4.83 -19.09
C ALA A 61 -1.29 5.31 -18.92
N PRO A 62 -0.58 5.72 -19.99
CA PRO A 62 0.83 6.13 -19.88
C PRO A 62 1.10 7.19 -18.78
N ASP A 63 0.17 8.13 -18.64
CA ASP A 63 0.27 9.32 -17.77
C ASP A 63 -0.67 9.28 -16.56
N SER A 64 -1.33 8.15 -16.29
CA SER A 64 -2.28 8.03 -15.18
C SER A 64 -2.23 6.66 -14.49
N TYR A 65 -2.34 6.68 -13.18
CA TYR A 65 -2.45 5.48 -12.36
C TYR A 65 -3.90 5.04 -12.20
N LEU A 66 -4.10 3.74 -11.95
CA LEU A 66 -5.40 3.14 -11.65
C LEU A 66 -6.00 3.72 -10.38
N HIS A 67 -5.17 3.95 -9.36
CA HIS A 67 -5.53 4.56 -8.10
C HIS A 67 -4.90 5.95 -7.95
N THR A 68 -5.66 6.89 -7.42
CA THR A 68 -5.26 8.29 -7.18
C THR A 68 -4.72 8.48 -5.77
N THR A 69 -3.97 9.56 -5.56
CA THR A 69 -3.52 9.95 -4.22
C THR A 69 -4.68 10.44 -3.34
N GLU A 70 -5.75 10.93 -3.96
CA GLU A 70 -7.00 11.28 -3.31
C GLU A 70 -7.68 10.04 -2.73
N GLU A 71 -7.86 8.99 -3.53
CA GLU A 71 -8.41 7.70 -3.05
C GLU A 71 -7.55 7.07 -1.95
N LEU A 72 -6.22 7.19 -2.05
CA LEU A 72 -5.33 6.75 -0.96
C LEU A 72 -5.56 7.53 0.34
N ARG A 73 -5.77 8.85 0.25
CA ARG A 73 -6.06 9.70 1.42
C ARG A 73 -7.40 9.33 2.03
N ASP A 74 -8.43 9.15 1.21
CA ASP A 74 -9.77 8.78 1.66
C ASP A 74 -9.74 7.42 2.36
N TRP A 75 -9.03 6.44 1.76
CA TRP A 75 -8.85 5.12 2.36
C TRP A 75 -8.18 5.20 3.74
N ILE A 76 -7.09 5.97 3.87
CA ILE A 76 -6.44 6.17 5.18
C ILE A 76 -7.42 6.78 6.19
N GLN A 77 -8.21 7.78 5.80
CA GLN A 77 -9.15 8.45 6.69
C GLN A 77 -10.30 7.56 7.17
N GLU A 78 -10.76 6.62 6.34
CA GLU A 78 -11.78 5.63 6.72
C GLU A 78 -11.28 4.60 7.74
N HIS A 79 -9.96 4.46 7.88
CA HIS A 79 -9.30 3.43 8.70
C HIS A 79 -8.50 3.98 9.89
N ILE A 80 -8.58 5.29 10.17
CA ILE A 80 -8.05 5.95 11.38
C ILE A 80 -9.10 5.97 12.50
#